data_AF-A0A9C7BD28-F1
#
_entry.id   AF-A0A9C7BD28-F1
#
_cell.length_a   1.000
_cell.length_b   1.000
_cell.length_c   1.000
_cell.angle_alpha   90.00
_cell.angle_beta   90.00
_cell.angle_gamma   90.00
#
_symmetry.space_group_name_H-M   'P 1'
#
loop_
_entity.id
_entity.type
_entity.pdbx_description
1 polymer ?
#
loop_
_entity_poly.entity_id
_entity_poly.type
_entity_poly.pdbx_seq_one_letter_code
_entity_poly.pdbx_strand_id
1 'polypeptide(L)'
;MHFDRDVFKYPAVEYIPLYPYTLALQREWPGGSPEQVSLYVFRDQESLQSELSSLGITFAGEVNFENHLVILTLGYPITHAYYRGHTVILLGNPLPGGYHIARIPRRYFYKDRIHFALYGGKAEKLAWTNIVL
;
A
#
# COMPACT_ATOMS: atom_id res chain seq x y z
N MET A 1 -9.44 17.35 -1.61
CA MET A 1 -9.37 16.00 -2.22
C MET A 1 -10.69 15.74 -2.94
N HIS A 2 -10.67 15.50 -4.25
CA HIS A 2 -11.87 15.23 -5.03
C HIS A 2 -12.15 13.71 -5.00
N PHE A 3 -13.38 13.30 -4.68
CA PHE A 3 -13.76 11.88 -4.63
C PHE A 3 -14.13 11.43 -6.05
N ASP A 4 -13.17 10.85 -6.75
CA ASP A 4 -13.34 10.39 -8.12
C ASP A 4 -14.22 9.13 -8.16
N ARG A 5 -15.33 9.17 -8.93
CA ARG A 5 -16.29 8.06 -9.01
C ARG A 5 -15.75 6.85 -9.75
N ASP A 6 -14.71 7.01 -10.56
CA ASP A 6 -14.07 5.90 -11.28
C ASP A 6 -13.24 5.03 -10.34
N VAL A 7 -12.79 5.60 -9.22
CA VAL A 7 -12.08 4.90 -8.13
C VAL A 7 -13.04 4.52 -7.00
N PHE A 8 -13.84 5.48 -6.56
CA PHE A 8 -14.73 5.35 -5.41
C PHE A 8 -16.16 5.11 -5.87
N LYS A 9 -16.54 3.82 -5.90
CA LYS A 9 -17.87 3.37 -6.30
C LYS A 9 -19.02 3.85 -5.40
N TYR A 10 -18.71 4.49 -4.28
CA TYR A 10 -19.70 4.86 -3.30
C TYR A 10 -19.42 6.23 -2.65
N PRO A 11 -20.38 6.81 -1.90
CA PRO A 11 -20.17 8.04 -1.12
C PRO A 11 -19.00 7.96 -0.14
N ALA A 12 -18.30 9.08 0.03
CA ALA A 12 -17.11 9.19 0.88
C ALA A 12 -17.34 8.77 2.34
N VAL A 13 -18.51 9.06 2.90
CA VAL A 13 -18.89 8.73 4.29
C VAL A 13 -18.89 7.22 4.57
N GLU A 14 -19.00 6.40 3.54
CA GLU A 14 -19.04 4.95 3.68
C GLU A 14 -17.65 4.28 3.58
N TYR A 15 -16.58 5.06 3.43
CA TYR A 15 -15.21 4.56 3.44
C TYR A 15 -14.56 4.80 4.79
N ILE A 16 -13.84 3.79 5.28
CA ILE A 16 -13.02 3.91 6.48
C ILE A 16 -11.63 4.40 6.06
N PRO A 17 -11.19 5.61 6.45
CA PRO A 17 -9.83 6.06 6.19
C PRO A 17 -8.84 5.26 7.06
N LEU A 18 -7.77 4.78 6.45
CA LEU A 18 -6.76 3.93 7.11
C LEU A 18 -5.50 4.68 7.54
N TYR A 19 -5.33 5.95 7.15
CA TYR A 19 -4.20 6.82 7.52
C TYR A 19 -2.82 6.10 7.48
N PRO A 20 -2.28 5.80 6.29
CA PRO A 20 -0.98 5.16 6.16
C PRO A 20 0.11 5.91 6.92
N TYR A 21 0.88 5.20 7.74
CA TYR A 21 2.04 5.74 8.41
C TYR A 21 3.31 5.31 7.69
N THR A 22 4.04 6.27 7.13
CA THR A 22 5.32 6.03 6.44
C THR A 22 6.36 5.50 7.42
N LEU A 23 6.89 4.32 7.10
CA LEU A 23 8.00 3.69 7.81
C LEU A 23 9.32 3.96 7.10
N ALA A 24 9.32 3.96 5.77
CA ALA A 24 10.47 4.34 4.95
C ALA A 24 10.01 4.87 3.59
N LEU A 25 10.75 5.84 3.04
CA LEU A 25 10.52 6.40 1.73
C LEU A 25 11.89 6.70 1.10
N GLN A 26 12.19 6.03 -0.01
CA GLN A 26 13.42 6.26 -0.76
C GLN A 26 13.06 6.67 -2.19
N ARG A 27 13.54 7.83 -2.64
CA ARG A 27 13.23 8.34 -3.99
C ARG A 27 14.05 7.67 -5.08
N GLU A 28 15.30 7.37 -4.77
CA GLU A 28 16.25 6.77 -5.70
C GLU A 28 16.82 5.53 -5.01
N TRP A 29 16.25 4.38 -5.33
CA TRP A 29 16.72 3.08 -4.86
C TRP A 29 17.52 2.42 -5.98
N PRO A 30 18.77 1.96 -5.75
CA PRO A 30 19.62 1.41 -6.81
C PRO A 30 19.03 0.24 -7.62
N GLY A 31 18.15 -0.56 -7.01
CA GLY A 31 17.45 -1.65 -7.70
C GLY A 31 16.12 -1.24 -8.35
N GLY A 32 15.73 0.03 -8.22
CA GLY A 32 14.47 0.55 -8.71
C GLY A 32 14.51 0.85 -10.20
N SER A 33 13.47 0.42 -10.92
CA SER A 33 13.24 0.84 -12.30
C SER A 33 12.25 2.01 -12.35
N PRO A 34 12.48 3.06 -13.18
CA PRO A 34 11.56 4.18 -13.33
C PRO A 34 10.13 3.80 -13.76
N GLU A 35 9.98 2.70 -14.50
CA GLU A 35 8.69 2.23 -15.01
C GLU A 35 8.01 1.23 -14.09
N GLN A 36 8.72 0.72 -13.08
CA GLN A 36 8.19 -0.31 -12.20
C GLN A 36 7.13 0.26 -11.26
N VAL A 37 5.94 -0.31 -11.32
CA VAL A 37 4.91 -0.11 -10.31
C VAL A 37 4.53 -1.46 -9.72
N SER A 38 4.67 -1.60 -8.41
CA SER A 38 4.37 -2.86 -7.71
C SER A 38 3.78 -2.58 -6.34
N LEU A 39 2.98 -3.53 -5.86
CA LEU A 39 2.27 -3.44 -4.59
C LEU A 39 2.36 -4.78 -3.87
N TYR A 40 2.93 -4.76 -2.66
CA TYR A 40 3.04 -5.90 -1.77
C TYR A 40 2.40 -5.57 -0.43
N VAL A 41 1.76 -6.56 0.19
CA VAL A 41 1.13 -6.42 1.51
C VAL A 41 1.56 -7.60 2.38
N PHE A 42 2.11 -7.29 3.55
CA PHE A 42 2.68 -8.27 4.46
C PHE A 42 1.91 -8.32 5.77
N ARG A 43 1.76 -9.55 6.28
CA ARG A 43 1.03 -9.86 7.51
C ARG A 43 1.96 -10.26 8.65
N ASP A 44 3.23 -10.49 8.35
CA ASP A 44 4.23 -10.98 9.28
C ASP A 44 5.61 -10.45 8.87
N GLN A 45 6.52 -10.48 9.85
CA GLN A 45 7.90 -10.02 9.68
C GLN A 45 8.67 -10.89 8.68
N GLU A 46 8.42 -12.19 8.65
CA GLU A 46 9.18 -13.14 7.82
C GLU A 46 9.00 -12.87 6.33
N SER A 47 7.74 -12.76 5.87
CA SER A 47 7.40 -12.43 4.49
C SER A 47 7.90 -11.04 4.08
N LEU A 48 7.82 -10.05 4.98
CA LEU A 48 8.39 -8.73 4.73
C LEU A 48 9.90 -8.83 4.51
N GLN A 49 10.63 -9.48 5.41
CA GLN A 49 12.10 -9.57 5.32
C GLN A 49 12.56 -10.38 4.11
N SER A 50 11.83 -11.44 3.75
CA SER A 50 12.10 -12.21 2.54
C SER A 50 12.00 -11.34 1.29
N GLU A 51 10.95 -10.53 1.15
CA GLU A 51 10.77 -9.66 -0.02
C GLU A 51 11.73 -8.47 -0.01
N LEU A 52 12.01 -7.89 1.15
CA LEU A 52 13.02 -6.82 1.24
C LEU A 52 14.41 -7.33 0.84
N SER A 53 14.75 -8.57 1.22
CA SER A 53 16.03 -9.19 0.85
C SER A 53 16.11 -9.48 -0.66
N SER A 54 15.04 -9.98 -1.28
CA SER A 54 15.00 -10.23 -2.74
C SER A 54 15.16 -8.93 -3.53
N LEU A 55 14.64 -7.83 -3.00
CA LEU A 55 14.78 -6.48 -3.56
C LEU A 55 16.07 -5.77 -3.11
N GLY A 56 16.90 -6.35 -2.24
CA GLY A 56 18.08 -5.64 -1.71
C GLY A 56 17.74 -4.32 -0.99
N ILE A 57 16.56 -4.23 -0.36
CA ILE A 57 16.12 -3.08 0.43
C ILE A 57 16.47 -3.34 1.89
N THR A 58 17.18 -2.42 2.52
CA THR A 58 17.43 -2.46 3.97
C THR A 58 16.38 -1.65 4.71
N PHE A 59 15.70 -2.28 5.67
CA PHE A 59 14.71 -1.64 6.53
C PHE A 59 14.91 -2.08 7.98
N ALA A 60 15.13 -1.12 8.87
CA ALA A 60 15.37 -1.36 10.30
C ALA A 60 14.20 -0.93 11.20
N GLY A 61 13.02 -0.64 10.62
CA GLY A 61 11.87 -0.20 11.41
C GLY A 61 11.15 -1.37 12.08
N GLU A 62 10.73 -1.16 13.32
CA GLU A 62 9.90 -2.13 14.04
C GLU A 62 8.42 -1.97 13.68
N VAL A 63 7.74 -3.09 13.45
CA VAL A 63 6.31 -3.13 13.16
C VAL A 63 5.63 -4.17 14.03
N ASN A 64 4.61 -3.75 14.77
CA ASN A 64 3.69 -4.68 15.42
C ASN A 64 2.66 -5.19 14.40
N PHE A 65 2.89 -6.41 13.89
CA PHE A 65 2.05 -7.10 12.90
C PHE A 65 0.73 -7.65 13.45
N GLU A 66 0.57 -7.75 14.77
CA GLU A 66 -0.74 -8.07 15.36
C GLU A 66 -1.73 -6.93 15.10
N ASN A 67 -1.23 -5.69 15.14
CA ASN A 67 -2.03 -4.49 15.03
C ASN A 67 -1.99 -3.84 13.64
N HIS A 68 -1.02 -4.19 12.80
CA HIS A 68 -0.78 -3.52 11.53
C HIS A 68 -0.51 -4.50 10.39
N LEU A 69 -0.87 -4.08 9.19
CA LEU A 69 -0.31 -4.62 7.95
C LEU A 69 0.77 -3.67 7.44
N VAL A 70 1.79 -4.22 6.79
CA VAL A 70 2.80 -3.43 6.09
C VAL A 70 2.50 -3.47 4.60
N ILE A 71 2.58 -2.31 3.96
CA ILE A 71 2.45 -2.16 2.52
C ILE A 71 3.78 -1.65 1.97
N LEU A 72 4.33 -2.35 0.98
CA LEU A 72 5.46 -1.90 0.18
C LEU A 72 4.95 -1.56 -1.21
N THR A 73 5.24 -0.36 -1.68
CA THR A 73 5.00 0.05 -3.05
C THR A 73 6.30 0.46 -3.73
N LEU A 74 6.46 0.03 -4.98
CA LEU A 74 7.55 0.45 -5.86
C LEU A 74 6.98 1.43 -6.88
N GLY A 75 7.72 2.50 -7.20
CA GLY A 75 7.32 3.50 -8.20
C GLY A 75 6.25 4.50 -7.78
N TYR A 76 5.60 4.32 -6.61
CA TYR A 76 4.47 5.14 -6.16
C TYR A 76 4.37 5.13 -4.62
N PRO A 77 4.45 6.26 -3.89
CA PRO A 77 4.19 6.31 -2.47
C PRO A 77 2.69 6.45 -2.19
N ILE A 78 2.21 5.68 -1.22
CA ILE A 78 0.84 5.76 -0.72
C ILE A 78 0.69 7.02 0.11
N THR A 79 -0.16 7.93 -0.34
CA THR A 79 -0.53 9.16 0.38
C THR A 79 -1.84 8.98 1.15
N HIS A 80 -2.76 8.16 0.61
CA HIS A 80 -4.06 7.91 1.22
C HIS A 80 -4.45 6.46 1.05
N ALA A 81 -5.19 5.93 2.01
CA ALA A 81 -5.76 4.60 1.96
C ALA A 81 -7.17 4.59 2.54
N TYR A 82 -8.08 3.91 1.85
CA TYR A 82 -9.50 3.82 2.20
C TYR A 82 -9.95 2.38 2.13
N TYR A 83 -10.76 1.94 3.10
CA TYR A 83 -11.29 0.60 3.15
C TYR A 83 -12.82 0.59 3.10
N ARG A 84 -13.37 -0.34 2.32
CA ARG A 84 -14.78 -0.69 2.33
C ARG A 84 -15.01 -2.12 1.86
N GLY A 85 -15.81 -2.90 2.60
CA GLY A 85 -16.20 -4.24 2.21
C GLY A 85 -14.99 -5.17 2.12
N HIS A 86 -14.59 -5.52 0.90
CA HIS A 86 -13.40 -6.34 0.64
C HIS A 86 -12.25 -5.54 0.05
N THR A 87 -12.37 -4.22 -0.11
CA THR A 87 -11.42 -3.45 -0.93
C THR A 87 -10.72 -2.36 -0.13
N VAL A 88 -9.40 -2.35 -0.22
CA VAL A 88 -8.53 -1.24 0.15
C VAL A 88 -8.12 -0.51 -1.13
N ILE A 89 -8.51 0.75 -1.21
CA ILE A 89 -8.11 1.70 -2.25
C ILE A 89 -6.89 2.46 -1.72
N LEU A 90 -5.78 2.37 -2.43
CA LEU A 90 -4.55 3.10 -2.17
C LEU A 90 -4.38 4.18 -3.23
N LEU A 91 -4.07 5.41 -2.82
CA LEU A 91 -3.79 6.53 -3.72
C LEU A 91 -2.38 7.03 -3.51
N GLY A 92 -1.71 7.43 -4.58
CA GLY A 92 -0.36 7.93 -4.54
C GLY A 92 -0.03 8.86 -5.70
N ASN A 93 1.17 9.43 -5.66
CA ASN A 93 1.75 10.18 -6.77
C ASN A 93 2.91 9.38 -7.37
N PRO A 94 3.33 9.58 -8.62
CA PRO A 94 4.51 8.92 -9.15
C PRO A 94 5.76 9.15 -8.28
N LEU A 95 6.54 8.10 -8.07
CA LEU A 95 7.89 8.11 -7.51
C LEU A 95 8.79 7.16 -8.32
N PRO A 96 9.13 7.52 -9.56
CA PRO A 96 9.91 6.66 -10.46
C PRO A 96 11.22 6.21 -9.81
N GLY A 97 11.51 4.91 -9.84
CA GLY A 97 12.75 4.34 -9.28
C GLY A 97 12.84 4.33 -7.75
N GLY A 98 11.78 4.76 -7.05
CA GLY A 98 11.72 4.77 -5.60
C GLY A 98 10.83 3.68 -5.01
N TYR A 99 10.86 3.57 -3.69
CA TYR A 99 9.95 2.72 -2.92
C TYR A 99 9.39 3.45 -1.72
N HIS A 100 8.26 2.93 -1.23
CA HIS A 100 7.62 3.40 -0.01
C HIS A 100 7.14 2.21 0.81
N ILE A 101 7.53 2.20 2.08
CA ILE A 101 7.05 1.26 3.08
C ILE A 101 6.15 2.03 4.03
N ALA A 102 4.91 1.60 4.17
CA ALA A 102 3.96 2.17 5.10
C ALA A 102 3.26 1.08 5.90
N ARG A 103 2.75 1.42 7.07
CA ARG A 103 1.84 0.57 7.82
C ARG A 103 0.43 1.13 7.84
N ILE A 104 -0.55 0.24 7.90
CA ILE A 104 -1.96 0.56 8.09
C ILE A 104 -2.54 -0.29 9.24
N PRO A 105 -3.53 0.24 9.97
CA PRO A 105 -4.16 -0.47 11.08
C PRO A 105 -4.99 -1.67 10.60
N ARG A 106 -4.76 -2.83 11.21
CA ARG A 106 -5.47 -4.09 10.89
C ARG A 106 -6.88 -4.16 11.46
N ARG A 107 -7.13 -3.46 12.58
CA ARG A 107 -8.40 -3.50 13.35
C ARG A 107 -9.67 -3.16 12.56
N TYR A 108 -9.56 -2.50 11.42
CA TYR A 108 -10.71 -2.11 10.61
C TYR A 108 -11.19 -3.22 9.67
N PHE A 109 -10.37 -4.22 9.40
CA PHE A 109 -10.72 -5.29 8.47
C PHE A 109 -11.62 -6.32 9.14
N TYR A 110 -12.88 -6.37 8.68
CA TYR A 110 -13.90 -7.31 9.17
C TYR A 110 -14.18 -8.44 8.17
N LYS A 111 -13.37 -8.55 7.11
CA LYS A 111 -13.45 -9.59 6.08
C LYS A 111 -12.14 -10.34 6.02
N ASP A 112 -12.21 -11.66 5.81
CA ASP A 112 -11.01 -12.49 5.74
C ASP A 112 -10.20 -12.22 4.47
N ARG A 113 -10.88 -12.00 3.34
CA ARG A 113 -10.23 -11.70 2.05
C ARG A 113 -10.27 -10.22 1.77
N ILE A 114 -9.09 -9.61 1.61
CA ILE A 114 -8.94 -8.18 1.33
C ILE A 114 -8.19 -7.99 0.00
N HIS A 115 -8.76 -7.14 -0.85
CA HIS A 115 -8.27 -6.73 -2.16
C HIS A 115 -7.64 -5.35 -2.05
N PHE A 116 -6.35 -5.24 -2.30
CA PHE A 116 -5.64 -3.97 -2.33
C PHE A 116 -5.49 -3.52 -3.79
N ALA A 117 -5.84 -2.28 -4.07
CA ALA A 117 -5.70 -1.69 -5.40
C ALA A 117 -5.06 -0.30 -5.29
N LEU A 118 -3.95 -0.11 -5.98
CA LEU A 118 -3.25 1.16 -6.09
C LEU A 118 -3.72 1.90 -7.35
N TYR A 119 -4.16 3.14 -7.17
CA TYR A 119 -4.62 4.02 -8.23
C TYR A 119 -3.71 5.24 -8.38
N GLY A 120 -3.51 5.66 -9.63
CA GLY A 120 -2.82 6.88 -10.00
C GLY A 120 -3.74 8.10 -10.00
N GLY A 121 -3.19 9.24 -10.42
CA GLY A 121 -3.88 10.53 -10.40
C GLY A 121 -4.99 10.69 -11.43
N LYS A 122 -5.11 9.78 -12.41
CA LYS A 122 -6.13 9.79 -13.47
C LYS A 122 -7.11 8.62 -13.32
N ALA A 123 -7.32 8.14 -12.10
CA ALA A 123 -8.17 6.99 -11.76
C ALA A 123 -7.76 5.66 -12.42
N GLU A 124 -6.56 5.58 -12.98
CA GLU A 124 -6.01 4.36 -13.54
C GLU A 124 -5.56 3.41 -12.41
N LYS A 125 -5.90 2.13 -12.53
CA LYS A 125 -5.43 1.10 -11.60
C LYS A 125 -4.02 0.67 -12.01
N LEU A 126 -3.06 0.92 -11.16
CA LEU A 126 -1.64 0.70 -11.44
C LEU A 126 -1.16 -0.68 -11.01
N ALA A 127 -1.57 -1.12 -9.81
CA ALA A 127 -1.21 -2.41 -9.25
C ALA A 127 -2.32 -2.91 -8.32
N TRP A 128 -2.37 -4.22 -8.10
CA TRP A 128 -3.30 -4.81 -7.15
C TRP A 128 -2.72 -6.09 -6.56
N THR A 129 -3.16 -6.44 -5.36
CA THR A 129 -2.81 -7.69 -4.69
C THR A 129 -3.92 -8.10 -3.73
N ASN A 130 -3.98 -9.38 -3.38
CA ASN A 130 -4.99 -9.93 -2.47
C ASN A 130 -4.31 -10.62 -1.30
N ILE A 131 -4.88 -10.49 -0.11
CA ILE A 131 -4.46 -11.25 1.06
C ILE A 131 -5.65 -11.95 1.72
N VAL A 132 -5.34 -12.98 2.50
CA VAL A 132 -6.23 -13.56 3.49
C VAL A 132 -5.71 -13.17 4.87
N LEU A 133 -6.54 -12.65 5.77
CA LEU A 133 -6.13 -12.21 7.12
C LEU A 133 -6.11 -13.34 8.14
#